data_AF-A0A4Q7L3M5-F1
#
_entry.id   AF-A0A4Q7L3M5-F1
#
_cell.length_a   1.000
_cell.length_b   1.000
_cell.length_c   1.000
_cell.angle_alpha   90.00
_cell.angle_beta   90.00
_cell.angle_gamma   90.00
#
_symmetry.space_group_name_H-M   'P 1'
#
loop_
_entity.id
_entity.type
_entity.pdbx_description
1 polymer ?
#
loop_
_entity_poly.entity_id
_entity_poly.type
_entity_poly.pdbx_seq_one_letter_code
_entity_poly.pdbx_strand_id
1 'polypeptide(L)'
;MLPLLPESTWRPTYDALWQTAAGLHSAYRIHAVPEPVPTSEPRTPADLAEHAIATGDPHAIKMTEACLRQYDRRADPIFLHAAGRASEVLAPDHPF
;
A
#
# COMPACT_ATOMS: atom_id res chain seq x y z
N MET A 1 4.96 20.83 -8.60
CA MET A 1 5.43 21.74 -7.54
C MET A 1 6.93 21.64 -7.29
N LEU A 2 7.52 20.46 -7.07
CA LEU A 2 8.96 20.35 -6.80
C LEU A 2 9.86 20.98 -7.89
N PRO A 3 9.60 20.82 -9.21
CA PRO A 3 10.43 21.43 -10.25
C PRO A 3 10.45 22.97 -10.25
N LEU A 4 9.58 23.63 -9.47
CA LEU A 4 9.52 25.09 -9.32
C LEU A 4 10.33 25.60 -8.11
N LEU A 5 10.91 24.69 -7.33
CA LEU A 5 11.73 24.99 -6.16
C LEU A 5 13.21 24.66 -6.45
N PRO A 6 14.17 25.27 -5.72
CA PRO A 6 15.57 24.86 -5.80
C PRO A 6 15.73 23.36 -5.49
N GLU A 7 16.56 22.66 -6.26
CA GLU A 7 16.74 21.20 -6.16
C GLU A 7 17.12 20.73 -4.74
N SER A 8 17.94 21.52 -4.05
CA SER A 8 18.33 21.28 -2.66
C SER A 8 17.14 21.19 -1.68
N THR A 9 15.99 21.74 -2.04
CA THR A 9 14.78 21.76 -1.21
C THR A 9 13.79 20.64 -1.56
N TRP A 10 14.01 19.88 -2.63
CA TRP A 10 13.03 18.90 -3.12
C TRP A 10 12.74 17.81 -2.11
N ARG A 11 13.79 17.17 -1.58
CA ARG A 11 13.64 16.09 -0.60
C ARG A 11 13.00 16.58 0.71
N PRO A 12 13.46 17.67 1.35
CA PRO A 12 12.78 18.23 2.53
C PRO A 12 11.31 18.60 2.27
N THR A 13 11.01 19.18 1.10
CA THR A 13 9.64 19.56 0.74
C THR A 13 8.77 18.33 0.54
N TYR A 14 9.26 17.31 -0.16
CA TYR A 14 8.55 16.04 -0.35
C TYR A 14 8.23 15.38 1.00
N ASP A 15 9.21 15.27 1.89
CA ASP A 15 9.05 14.67 3.21
C ASP A 15 8.02 15.46 4.04
N ALA A 16 8.08 16.80 4.03
CA ALA A 16 7.11 17.67 4.72
C ALA A 16 5.69 17.55 4.16
N LEU A 17 5.55 17.50 2.83
CA LEU A 17 4.25 17.32 2.17
C LEU A 17 3.66 15.95 2.50
N TRP A 18 4.47 14.89 2.51
CA TRP A 18 4.04 13.55 2.88
C TRP A 18 3.49 13.52 4.32
N GLN A 19 4.23 14.09 5.28
CA GLN A 19 3.79 14.15 6.69
C GLN A 19 2.52 14.98 6.85
N THR A 20 2.43 16.11 6.14
CA THR A 20 1.23 16.98 6.17
C THR A 20 0.01 16.24 5.63
N ALA A 21 0.14 15.58 4.48
CA ALA A 21 -0.93 14.81 3.88
C ALA A 21 -1.37 13.65 4.79
N ALA A 22 -0.41 12.91 5.36
CA ALA A 22 -0.70 11.82 6.31
C ALA A 22 -1.40 12.34 7.58
N GLY A 23 -0.98 13.49 8.11
CA GLY A 23 -1.58 14.14 9.26
C GLY A 23 -3.01 14.60 8.99
N LEU A 24 -3.25 15.27 7.85
CA LEU A 24 -4.59 15.66 7.42
C LEU A 24 -5.49 14.44 7.23
N HIS A 25 -5.02 13.43 6.51
CA HIS A 25 -5.77 12.18 6.30
C HIS A 25 -6.17 11.54 7.64
N SER A 26 -5.23 11.44 8.57
CA SER A 26 -5.48 10.84 9.89
C SER A 26 -6.44 11.67 10.74
N ALA A 27 -6.29 13.00 10.74
CA ALA A 27 -7.13 13.90 11.54
C ALA A 27 -8.57 13.97 11.04
N TYR A 28 -8.78 13.87 9.72
CA TYR A 28 -10.10 14.05 9.10
C TYR A 28 -10.77 12.75 8.66
N ARG A 29 -10.13 11.57 8.79
CA ARG A 29 -10.78 10.25 8.63
C ARG A 29 -11.72 9.86 9.79
N ILE A 30 -12.36 10.84 10.43
CA ILE A 30 -13.19 10.67 11.64
C ILE A 30 -14.38 9.72 11.39
N HIS A 31 -14.83 9.59 10.14
CA HIS A 31 -15.94 8.71 9.76
C HIS A 31 -15.53 7.52 8.89
N ALA A 32 -14.23 7.26 8.70
CA ALA A 32 -13.82 6.07 7.97
C ALA A 32 -14.08 4.84 8.83
N VAL A 33 -14.89 3.92 8.29
CA VAL A 33 -15.08 2.60 8.87
C VAL A 33 -13.72 1.88 8.80
N PRO A 34 -13.14 1.46 9.95
CA PRO A 34 -11.94 0.65 9.94
C PRO A 34 -12.18 -0.62 9.13
N GLU A 35 -11.22 -0.98 8.28
CA GLU A 35 -11.29 -2.27 7.61
C GLU A 35 -11.21 -3.36 8.68
N PRO A 36 -12.13 -4.34 8.69
CA PRO A 36 -12.11 -5.40 9.69
C PRO A 36 -10.82 -6.21 9.57
N VAL A 37 -10.31 -6.67 10.71
CA VAL A 37 -9.15 -7.56 10.73
C VAL A 37 -9.53 -8.84 9.98
N PRO A 38 -8.73 -9.27 8.99
CA PRO A 38 -9.00 -10.51 8.26
C PRO A 38 -9.01 -11.71 9.20
N THR A 39 -10.02 -12.58 9.03
CA THR A 39 -10.16 -13.82 9.82
C THR A 39 -10.00 -15.09 8.98
N SER A 40 -9.98 -14.96 7.65
CA SER A 40 -9.74 -16.09 6.74
C SER A 40 -8.28 -16.48 6.72
N GLU A 41 -7.99 -17.68 6.22
CA GLU A 41 -6.61 -18.07 5.94
C GLU A 41 -6.07 -17.24 4.76
N PRO A 42 -4.87 -16.66 4.88
CA PRO A 42 -4.28 -15.91 3.78
C PRO A 42 -3.87 -16.84 2.62
N ARG A 43 -3.89 -16.30 1.39
CA ARG A 43 -3.32 -17.00 0.23
C ARG A 43 -1.82 -17.22 0.42
N THR A 44 -1.27 -18.22 -0.26
CA THR A 44 0.17 -18.48 -0.19
C THR A 44 0.97 -17.35 -0.84
N PRO A 45 2.25 -17.16 -0.46
CA PRO A 45 3.12 -16.19 -1.12
C PRO A 45 3.19 -16.32 -2.65
N ALA A 46 3.18 -17.55 -3.17
CA ALA A 46 3.22 -17.81 -4.60
C ALA A 46 1.92 -17.35 -5.29
N ASP A 47 0.77 -17.73 -4.75
CA ASP A 47 -0.53 -17.33 -5.28
C ASP A 47 -0.70 -15.80 -5.27
N LEU A 48 -0.20 -15.13 -4.23
CA LEU A 48 -0.23 -13.67 -4.13
C LEU A 48 0.65 -13.00 -5.18
N ALA A 49 1.85 -13.53 -5.44
CA ALA A 49 2.73 -13.02 -6.48
C ALA A 49 2.11 -13.17 -7.87
N GLU A 50 1.55 -14.35 -8.18
CA GLU A 50 0.86 -14.61 -9.44
C GLU A 50 -0.36 -13.69 -9.62
N HIS A 51 -1.16 -13.54 -8.57
CA HIS A 51 -2.33 -12.67 -8.58
C HIS A 51 -1.95 -11.20 -8.83
N ALA A 52 -0.91 -10.70 -8.16
CA ALA A 52 -0.43 -9.34 -8.36
C ALA A 52 0.08 -9.11 -9.78
N ILE A 53 0.82 -10.06 -10.36
CA ILE A 53 1.27 -9.99 -11.76
C ILE A 53 0.07 -9.95 -12.71
N ALA A 54 -0.96 -10.77 -12.46
CA ALA A 54 -2.15 -10.83 -13.29
C ALA A 54 -2.95 -9.52 -13.33
N THR A 55 -2.85 -8.67 -12.29
CA THR A 55 -3.50 -7.34 -12.31
C THR A 55 -2.90 -6.39 -13.36
N GLY A 56 -1.64 -6.61 -13.76
CA GLY A 56 -0.89 -5.68 -14.61
C GLY A 56 -0.58 -4.33 -13.94
N ASP A 57 -1.00 -4.10 -12.70
CA ASP A 57 -0.84 -2.83 -12.00
C ASP A 57 0.53 -2.77 -11.26
N PRO A 58 1.41 -1.82 -11.60
CA PRO A 58 2.72 -1.70 -10.97
C PRO A 58 2.68 -1.42 -9.46
N HIS A 59 1.61 -0.79 -8.94
CA HIS A 59 1.47 -0.51 -7.52
C HIS A 59 1.05 -1.76 -6.74
N ALA A 60 0.12 -2.56 -7.28
CA ALA A 60 -0.25 -3.87 -6.73
C ALA A 60 0.96 -4.80 -6.63
N ILE A 61 1.78 -4.86 -7.70
CA ILE A 61 2.99 -5.69 -7.74
C ILE A 61 4.01 -5.24 -6.69
N LYS A 62 4.31 -3.93 -6.61
CA LYS A 62 5.26 -3.39 -5.64
C LYS A 62 4.81 -3.57 -4.20
N MET A 63 3.52 -3.35 -3.94
CA MET A 63 2.95 -3.53 -2.60
C MET A 63 3.03 -5.00 -2.18
N THR A 64 2.65 -5.92 -3.08
CA THR A 64 2.76 -7.37 -2.85
C THR A 64 4.20 -7.77 -2.54
N GLU A 65 5.18 -7.34 -3.35
CA GLU A 65 6.60 -7.62 -3.10
C GLU A 65 7.05 -7.13 -1.72
N ALA A 66 6.69 -5.90 -1.34
CA ALA A 66 7.07 -5.32 -0.06
C ALA A 66 6.46 -6.08 1.13
N CYS A 67 5.20 -6.51 0.99
CA CYS A 67 4.50 -7.33 1.96
C CYS A 67 5.15 -8.71 2.10
N LEU A 68 5.42 -9.42 1.00
CA LEU A 68 6.06 -10.73 1.03
C LEU A 68 7.45 -10.67 1.67
N ARG A 69 8.24 -9.63 1.36
CA ARG A 69 9.54 -9.39 2.00
C ARG A 69 9.41 -9.16 3.50
N GLN A 70 8.33 -8.54 3.98
CA GLN A 70 8.12 -8.39 5.43
C GLN A 70 7.56 -9.64 6.10
N TYR A 71 6.74 -10.42 5.38
CA TYR A 71 6.31 -11.72 5.85
C TYR A 71 7.52 -12.64 6.09
N ASP A 72 8.47 -12.69 5.15
CA ASP A 72 9.69 -13.49 5.31
C ASP A 72 10.51 -13.11 6.56
N ARG A 73 10.49 -11.83 6.95
CA ARG A 73 11.23 -11.32 8.12
C ARG A 73 10.50 -11.50 9.44
N ARG A 74 9.16 -11.52 9.46
CA ARG A 74 8.37 -11.43 10.69
C ARG A 74 7.39 -12.59 10.89
N ALA A 75 7.13 -13.37 9.84
CA ALA A 75 6.12 -14.42 9.78
C ALA A 75 4.71 -13.97 10.24
N ASP A 76 4.40 -12.67 10.09
CA ASP A 76 3.09 -12.13 10.47
C ASP A 76 2.12 -12.22 9.28
N PRO A 77 1.05 -13.04 9.37
CA PRO A 77 0.12 -13.28 8.26
C PRO A 77 -0.60 -12.00 7.79
N ILE A 78 -0.61 -10.92 8.58
CA ILE A 78 -1.19 -9.65 8.16
C ILE A 78 -0.56 -9.12 6.86
N PHE A 79 0.72 -9.42 6.62
CA PHE A 79 1.39 -9.01 5.39
C PHE A 79 0.86 -9.76 4.17
N LEU A 80 0.47 -11.04 4.31
CA LEU A 80 -0.15 -11.80 3.23
C LEU A 80 -1.56 -11.29 2.92
N HIS A 81 -2.33 -10.93 3.96
CA HIS A 81 -3.63 -10.29 3.77
C HIS A 81 -3.51 -8.91 3.10
N ALA A 82 -2.53 -8.10 3.51
CA ALA A 82 -2.29 -6.79 2.92
C ALA A 82 -1.90 -6.89 1.44
N ALA A 83 -1.09 -7.88 1.06
CA ALA A 83 -0.75 -8.15 -0.34
C ALA A 83 -2.00 -8.49 -1.17
N GLY A 84 -2.83 -9.43 -0.69
CA GLY A 84 -4.06 -9.80 -1.39
C GLY A 84 -5.00 -8.62 -1.54
N ARG A 85 -5.17 -7.83 -0.46
CA ARG A 85 -6.03 -6.66 -0.47
C ARG A 85 -5.54 -5.57 -1.43
N ALA A 86 -4.22 -5.36 -1.52
CA ALA A 86 -3.64 -4.41 -2.44
C ALA A 86 -3.98 -4.74 -3.90
N SER A 87 -3.90 -6.02 -4.29
CA SER A 87 -4.28 -6.44 -5.64
C SER A 87 -5.77 -6.23 -5.94
N GLU A 88 -6.64 -6.32 -4.94
CA GLU A 88 -8.08 -6.06 -5.13
C GLU A 88 -8.39 -4.58 -5.33
N VAL A 89 -7.78 -3.69 -4.53
CA VAL A 89 -8.12 -2.25 -4.54
C VAL A 89 -7.33 -1.43 -5.55
N LEU A 90 -6.15 -1.89 -5.95
CA LEU A 90 -5.29 -1.20 -6.92
C LEU A 90 -5.48 -1.71 -8.35
N ALA A 91 -6.20 -2.83 -8.54
CA ALA A 91 -6.53 -3.29 -9.87
C ALA A 91 -7.32 -2.18 -10.62
N PRO A 92 -7.01 -1.95 -11.91
CA PRO A 92 -7.54 -0.82 -12.69
C PRO A 92 -9.07 -0.77 -12.80
N ASP A 93 -9.77 -1.86 -12.48
CA ASP A 93 -11.23 -1.98 -12.56
C ASP A 93 -11.96 -1.69 -11.23
N HIS A 94 -11.27 -1.34 -10.14
CA HIS A 94 -11.92 -1.06 -8.86
C HIS A 94 -12.52 0.37 -8.85
N PRO A 95 -13.86 0.55 -8.69
CA PRO A 95 -14.45 1.88 -8.56
C PRO A 95 -14.02 2.54 -7.24
N PHE A 96 -13.66 3.83 -7.28
CA PHE A 96 -13.32 4.64 -6.10
C PHE A 96 -14.53 4.90 -5.19
#